data_AF-E0TGT8-F1
#
_entry.id   AF-E0TGT8-F1
#
_cell.length_a   1.000
_cell.length_b   1.000
_cell.length_c   1.000
_cell.angle_alpha   90.00
_cell.angle_beta   90.00
_cell.angle_gamma   90.00
#
_symmetry.space_group_name_H-M   'P 1'
#
loop_
_entity.id
_entity.type
_entity.pdbx_description
1 polymer ?
#
loop_
_entity_poly.entity_id
_entity_poly.type
_entity_poly.pdbx_seq_one_letter_code
_entity_poly.pdbx_strand_id
1 'polypeptide(L)'
;MIRQSLTAIALVALFVPACASNDFGDRIENASDEWRDGEKKVDRGEDLVSDAEKDLKRAKRRLDEGIREEAKAERRLEEARGAFDQARALAGQASNADEAAREASRIQSIERDIRRAEDDLKDARAKQRDAKSDAEGAEKRLKRGKELIEEGQRQMEEVETTYREITG
;
A
#
# COMPACT_ATOMS: atom_id res chain seq x y z
N MET A 1 0.33 81.44 20.97
CA MET A 1 0.56 82.44 19.89
C MET A 1 1.84 82.03 19.21
N ILE A 2 1.85 81.47 18.00
CA ILE A 2 1.91 82.14 16.67
C ILE A 2 1.57 81.03 15.65
N ARG A 3 0.40 81.04 15.02
CA ARG A 3 0.09 81.54 13.66
C ARG A 3 1.00 81.05 12.52
N GLN A 4 0.42 80.13 11.73
CA GLN A 4 0.32 80.08 10.27
C GLN A 4 1.57 80.39 9.42
N SER A 5 1.91 79.45 8.52
CA SER A 5 2.22 79.75 7.10
C SER A 5 2.12 78.48 6.25
N LEU A 6 0.98 78.36 5.57
CA LEU A 6 0.77 77.49 4.40
C LEU A 6 1.57 78.06 3.23
N THR A 7 2.38 77.22 2.58
CA THR A 7 2.82 77.48 1.20
C THR A 7 2.59 76.22 0.39
N ALA A 8 1.61 76.30 -0.51
CA ALA A 8 1.22 75.23 -1.41
C ALA A 8 2.29 75.05 -2.50
N ILE A 9 2.82 73.84 -2.64
CA ILE A 9 3.60 73.42 -3.81
C ILE A 9 2.68 72.56 -4.65
N ALA A 10 2.08 73.17 -5.67
CA ALA A 10 1.41 72.46 -6.74
C ALA A 10 2.49 71.96 -7.71
N LEU A 11 2.82 70.67 -7.62
CA LEU A 11 3.58 69.96 -8.64
C LEU A 11 2.62 69.00 -9.34
N VAL A 12 2.05 69.46 -10.46
CA VAL A 12 1.35 68.63 -11.43
C VAL A 12 2.41 67.76 -12.10
N ALA A 13 2.62 66.56 -11.56
CA ALA A 13 3.42 65.54 -12.22
C ALA A 13 2.57 64.90 -13.32
N LEU A 14 3.08 65.04 -14.54
CA LEU A 14 2.53 64.54 -15.79
C LEU A 14 2.25 63.04 -15.70
N PHE A 15 1.05 62.67 -16.14
CA PHE A 15 0.73 61.31 -16.57
C PHE A 15 1.76 60.86 -17.61
N VAL A 16 2.53 59.82 -17.27
CA VAL A 16 3.20 58.96 -18.23
C VAL A 16 2.61 57.56 -18.04
N PRO A 17 1.73 57.07 -18.93
CA PRO A 17 1.32 55.67 -18.93
C PRO A 17 2.34 54.88 -19.75
N ALA A 18 3.38 54.35 -19.11
CA ALA A 18 4.32 53.37 -19.67
C ALA A 18 5.30 52.98 -18.54
N CYS A 19 5.41 51.75 -18.05
CA CYS A 19 4.96 50.45 -18.51
C CYS A 19 4.43 49.70 -17.29
N ALA A 20 3.19 49.22 -17.32
CA ALA A 20 2.85 48.06 -16.50
C ALA A 20 3.73 46.93 -17.05
N SER A 21 4.77 46.58 -16.30
CA SER A 21 5.63 45.45 -16.58
C SER A 21 4.78 44.19 -16.81
N ASN A 22 5.30 43.23 -17.56
CA ASN A 22 4.71 41.91 -17.83
C ASN A 22 4.31 41.08 -16.57
N ASP A 23 4.44 41.66 -15.36
CA ASP A 23 4.31 41.04 -14.05
C ASP A 23 2.91 40.47 -13.75
N PHE A 24 1.82 41.13 -14.17
CA PHE A 24 0.47 40.59 -13.88
C PHE A 24 0.19 39.30 -14.66
N GLY A 25 0.47 39.30 -15.98
CA GLY A 25 0.27 38.13 -16.83
C GLY A 25 1.11 36.95 -16.37
N ASP A 26 2.40 37.19 -16.11
CA ASP A 26 3.34 36.17 -15.64
C ASP A 26 2.92 35.59 -14.28
N ARG A 27 2.39 36.41 -13.35
CA ARG A 27 1.88 35.95 -12.04
C ARG A 27 0.63 35.09 -12.16
N ILE A 28 -0.28 35.42 -13.07
CA ILE A 28 -1.47 34.61 -13.34
C ILE A 28 -1.10 33.27 -13.99
N GLU A 29 -0.17 33.27 -14.95
CA GLU A 29 0.33 32.05 -15.58
C GLU A 29 0.99 31.12 -14.55
N ASN A 30 1.88 31.67 -13.72
CA ASN A 30 2.51 30.90 -12.63
C ASN A 30 1.49 30.30 -11.66
N ALA A 31 0.47 31.07 -11.25
CA ALA A 31 -0.61 30.56 -10.41
C ALA A 31 -1.36 29.41 -11.11
N SER A 32 -1.66 29.55 -12.41
CA SER A 32 -2.32 28.48 -13.16
C SER A 32 -1.48 27.20 -13.27
N ASP A 33 -0.17 27.31 -13.42
CA ASP A 33 0.73 26.15 -13.55
C ASP A 33 0.90 25.44 -12.20
N GLU A 34 1.06 26.19 -11.11
CA GLU A 34 1.11 25.65 -9.75
C GLU A 34 -0.21 24.94 -9.38
N TRP A 35 -1.37 25.49 -9.77
CA TRP A 35 -2.66 24.83 -9.59
C TRP A 35 -2.70 23.47 -10.30
N ARG A 36 -2.33 23.45 -11.59
CA ARG A 36 -2.31 22.21 -12.40
C ARG A 36 -1.36 21.17 -11.83
N ASP A 37 -0.24 21.58 -11.26
CA ASP A 37 0.68 20.67 -10.61
C ASP A 37 0.11 20.12 -9.29
N GLY A 38 -0.68 20.92 -8.56
CA GLY A 38 -1.50 20.47 -7.44
C GLY A 38 -2.54 19.42 -7.85
N GLU A 39 -3.33 19.68 -8.91
CA GLU A 39 -4.30 18.72 -9.47
C GLU A 39 -3.64 17.39 -9.85
N LYS A 40 -2.50 17.44 -10.57
CA LYS A 40 -1.75 16.23 -10.93
C LYS A 40 -1.28 15.43 -9.70
N LYS A 41 -0.96 16.07 -8.58
CA LYS A 41 -0.60 15.37 -7.33
C LYS A 41 -1.82 14.68 -6.73
N VAL A 42 -2.97 15.36 -6.70
CA VAL A 42 -4.24 14.78 -6.25
C VAL A 42 -4.59 13.57 -7.09
N ASP A 43 -4.62 13.69 -8.42
CA ASP A 43 -4.95 12.61 -9.35
C ASP A 43 -4.05 11.38 -9.13
N ARG A 44 -2.72 11.58 -9.09
CA ARG A 44 -1.76 10.50 -8.83
C ARG A 44 -1.95 9.88 -7.45
N GLY A 45 -2.31 10.70 -6.46
CA GLY A 45 -2.57 10.26 -5.10
C GLY A 45 -3.82 9.38 -5.02
N GLU A 46 -4.90 9.77 -5.70
CA GLU A 46 -6.14 9.00 -5.81
C GLU A 46 -5.92 7.65 -6.51
N ASP A 47 -5.17 7.64 -7.61
CA ASP A 47 -4.78 6.41 -8.30
C ASP A 47 -4.01 5.46 -7.37
N LEU A 48 -3.02 5.98 -6.64
CA LEU A 48 -2.24 5.20 -5.67
C LEU A 48 -3.10 4.65 -4.53
N VAL A 49 -4.04 5.44 -4.01
CA VAL A 49 -4.99 5.00 -2.98
C VAL A 49 -5.86 3.86 -3.52
N SER A 50 -6.46 4.05 -4.71
CA SER A 50 -7.33 3.06 -5.34
C SER A 50 -6.63 1.72 -5.55
N ASP A 51 -5.40 1.76 -6.08
CA ASP A 51 -4.64 0.54 -6.34
C ASP A 51 -4.13 -0.12 -5.07
N ALA A 52 -3.69 0.66 -4.08
CA ALA A 52 -3.31 0.13 -2.77
C ALA A 52 -4.49 -0.57 -2.07
N GLU A 53 -5.70 -0.03 -2.15
CA GLU A 53 -6.89 -0.68 -1.56
C GLU A 53 -7.25 -2.01 -2.24
N LYS A 54 -7.14 -2.08 -3.57
CA LYS A 54 -7.33 -3.33 -4.33
C LYS A 54 -6.30 -4.38 -3.90
N ASP A 55 -5.05 -3.96 -3.74
CA ASP A 55 -3.95 -4.85 -3.35
C ASP A 55 -4.10 -5.30 -1.90
N LEU A 56 -4.50 -4.43 -0.96
CA LEU A 56 -4.83 -4.82 0.41
C LEU A 56 -5.94 -5.87 0.45
N LYS A 57 -6.99 -5.69 -0.35
CA LYS A 57 -8.08 -6.66 -0.45
C LYS A 57 -7.60 -8.01 -1.00
N ARG A 58 -6.68 -8.01 -1.97
CA ARG A 58 -6.08 -9.22 -2.53
C ARG A 58 -5.17 -9.91 -1.51
N ALA A 59 -4.29 -9.16 -0.85
CA ALA A 59 -3.39 -9.64 0.19
C ALA A 59 -4.17 -10.31 1.33
N LYS A 60 -5.26 -9.67 1.80
CA LYS A 60 -6.15 -10.25 2.82
C LYS A 60 -6.75 -11.60 2.38
N ARG A 61 -7.24 -11.70 1.14
CA ARG A 61 -7.77 -12.97 0.62
C ARG A 61 -6.71 -14.07 0.58
N ARG A 62 -5.49 -13.75 0.12
CA ARG A 62 -4.36 -14.69 0.10
C ARG A 62 -3.94 -15.11 1.50
N LEU A 63 -3.99 -14.19 2.47
CA LEU A 63 -3.71 -14.50 3.87
C LEU A 63 -4.76 -15.48 4.43
N ASP A 64 -6.04 -15.20 4.21
CA ASP A 64 -7.14 -16.08 4.64
C ASP A 64 -7.03 -17.48 4.00
N GLU A 65 -6.65 -17.56 2.72
CA GLU A 65 -6.38 -18.81 2.01
C GLU A 65 -5.22 -19.58 2.65
N GLY A 66 -4.08 -18.91 2.87
CA GLY A 66 -2.92 -19.51 3.52
C GLY A 66 -3.20 -20.02 4.93
N ILE A 67 -4.06 -19.34 5.69
CA ILE A 67 -4.51 -19.80 7.02
C ILE A 67 -5.36 -21.07 6.92
N ARG A 68 -6.28 -21.14 5.94
CA ARG A 68 -7.11 -22.34 5.73
C ARG A 68 -6.28 -23.53 5.28
N GLU A 69 -5.29 -23.30 4.42
CA GLU A 69 -4.37 -24.32 3.95
C GLU A 69 -3.47 -24.84 5.08
N GLU A 70 -2.93 -23.95 5.91
CA GLU A 70 -2.16 -24.33 7.10
C GLU A 70 -3.01 -25.23 8.01
N ALA A 71 -4.22 -24.80 8.36
CA ALA A 71 -5.10 -25.61 9.21
C ALA A 71 -5.45 -26.98 8.60
N LYS A 72 -5.53 -27.07 7.26
CA LYS A 72 -5.76 -28.35 6.57
C LYS A 72 -4.51 -29.24 6.59
N ALA A 73 -3.33 -28.66 6.37
CA ALA A 73 -2.05 -29.36 6.41
C ALA A 73 -1.76 -29.87 7.83
N GLU A 74 -2.02 -29.07 8.86
CA GLU A 74 -1.87 -29.47 10.26
C GLU A 74 -2.73 -30.69 10.62
N ARG A 75 -4.02 -30.68 10.22
CA ARG A 75 -4.90 -31.84 10.44
C ARG A 75 -4.39 -33.10 9.74
N ARG A 76 -3.97 -32.98 8.47
CA ARG A 76 -3.39 -34.12 7.73
C ARG A 76 -2.12 -34.64 8.38
N LEU A 77 -1.27 -33.75 8.88
CA LEU A 77 -0.03 -34.11 9.56
C LEU A 77 -0.33 -34.84 10.87
N GLU A 78 -1.30 -34.36 11.64
CA GLU A 78 -1.76 -35.02 12.87
C GLU A 78 -2.32 -36.42 12.57
N GLU A 79 -3.21 -36.55 11.59
CA GLU A 79 -3.77 -37.82 11.14
C GLU A 79 -2.68 -38.80 10.68
N ALA A 80 -1.73 -38.34 9.88
CA ALA A 80 -0.63 -39.16 9.37
C ALA A 80 0.33 -39.60 10.49
N ARG A 81 0.62 -38.73 11.46
CA ARG A 81 1.41 -39.08 12.65
C ARG A 81 0.69 -40.10 13.52
N GLY A 82 -0.61 -39.94 13.74
CA GLY A 82 -1.42 -40.93 14.46
C GLY A 82 -1.43 -42.29 13.75
N ALA A 83 -1.55 -42.31 12.42
CA ALA A 83 -1.45 -43.53 11.63
C ALA A 83 -0.06 -44.18 11.72
N PHE A 84 1.01 -43.37 11.75
CA PHE A 84 2.38 -43.84 11.90
C PHE A 84 2.60 -44.49 13.27
N ASP A 85 2.15 -43.85 14.34
CA ASP A 85 2.27 -44.38 15.70
C ASP A 85 1.51 -45.70 15.87
N GLN A 86 0.31 -45.80 15.28
CA GLN A 86 -0.44 -47.06 15.24
C GLN A 86 0.29 -48.14 14.44
N ALA A 87 0.79 -47.82 13.24
CA ALA A 87 1.54 -48.77 12.42
C ALA A 87 2.81 -49.25 13.13
N ARG A 88 3.50 -48.34 13.81
CA ARG A 88 4.69 -48.62 14.62
C ARG A 88 4.37 -49.53 15.82
N ALA A 89 3.24 -49.31 16.49
CA ALA A 89 2.83 -50.13 17.64
C ALA A 89 2.48 -51.58 17.23
N LEU A 90 2.01 -51.77 16.00
CA LEU A 90 1.71 -53.08 15.42
C LEU A 90 2.90 -53.70 14.68
N ALA A 91 4.03 -52.99 14.60
CA ALA A 91 5.16 -53.42 13.80
C ALA A 91 5.82 -54.68 14.36
N GLY A 92 6.35 -55.52 13.48
CA GLY A 92 7.03 -56.77 13.86
C GLY A 92 6.08 -57.92 14.24
N GLN A 93 4.79 -57.79 13.95
CA GLN A 93 3.78 -58.84 14.15
C GLN A 93 3.64 -59.78 12.93
N ALA A 94 4.35 -59.48 11.83
CA ALA A 94 4.33 -60.30 10.62
C ALA A 94 4.79 -61.75 10.87
N SER A 95 4.00 -62.72 10.40
CA SER A 95 4.26 -64.15 10.55
C SER A 95 5.05 -64.76 9.38
N ASN A 96 5.18 -64.01 8.29
CA ASN A 96 5.87 -64.42 7.06
C ASN A 96 6.41 -63.20 6.28
N ALA A 97 7.23 -63.48 5.26
CA ALA A 97 7.89 -62.44 4.47
C ALA A 97 6.90 -61.52 3.73
N ASP A 98 5.78 -62.05 3.24
CA ASP A 98 4.79 -61.26 2.52
C ASP A 98 4.06 -60.27 3.45
N GLU A 99 3.74 -60.69 4.67
CA GLU A 99 3.20 -59.81 5.71
C GLU A 99 4.19 -58.72 6.10
N ALA A 100 5.46 -59.06 6.27
CA ALA A 100 6.51 -58.09 6.59
C ALA A 100 6.68 -57.05 5.47
N ALA A 101 6.61 -57.49 4.20
CA ALA A 101 6.68 -56.60 3.05
C ALA A 101 5.48 -55.64 2.97
N ARG A 102 4.26 -56.12 3.29
CA ARG A 102 3.05 -55.29 3.36
C ARG A 102 3.13 -54.26 4.50
N GLU A 103 3.62 -54.68 5.66
CA GLU A 103 3.84 -53.80 6.81
C GLU A 103 4.82 -52.67 6.47
N ALA A 104 5.99 -53.02 5.91
CA ALA A 104 6.99 -52.04 5.47
C ALA A 104 6.42 -51.07 4.43
N SER A 105 5.66 -51.58 3.44
CA SER A 105 5.02 -50.75 2.41
C SER A 105 4.00 -49.77 3.00
N ARG A 106 3.24 -50.20 4.02
CA ARG A 106 2.28 -49.33 4.73
C ARG A 106 3.01 -48.21 5.48
N ILE A 107 4.06 -48.53 6.23
CA ILE A 107 4.87 -47.54 6.95
C ILE A 107 5.47 -46.52 5.98
N GLN A 108 6.08 -46.98 4.89
CA GLN A 108 6.63 -46.10 3.85
C GLN A 108 5.57 -45.18 3.21
N SER A 109 4.34 -45.68 3.04
CA SER A 109 3.24 -44.85 2.54
C SER A 109 2.90 -43.72 3.52
N ILE A 110 2.79 -44.05 4.81
CA ILE A 110 2.49 -43.06 5.86
C ILE A 110 3.62 -42.03 5.96
N GLU A 111 4.89 -42.43 5.89
CA GLU A 111 6.02 -41.51 5.89
C GLU A 111 6.01 -40.54 4.69
N ARG A 112 5.49 -40.98 3.53
CA ARG A 112 5.29 -40.07 2.38
C ARG A 112 4.16 -39.08 2.66
N ASP A 113 3.09 -39.51 3.31
CA ASP A 113 1.96 -38.63 3.64
C ASP A 113 2.35 -37.61 4.72
N ILE A 114 3.16 -37.99 5.71
CA ILE A 114 3.77 -37.04 6.67
C ILE A 114 4.58 -35.98 5.93
N ARG A 115 5.52 -36.39 5.06
CA ARG A 115 6.37 -35.45 4.31
C ARG A 115 5.54 -34.49 3.45
N ARG A 116 4.53 -35.00 2.75
CA ARG A 116 3.61 -34.16 1.97
C ARG A 116 2.86 -33.15 2.84
N ALA A 117 2.38 -33.56 4.02
CA ALA A 117 1.70 -32.65 4.93
C ALA A 117 2.65 -31.59 5.50
N GLU A 118 3.91 -31.93 5.76
CA GLU A 118 4.96 -30.98 6.18
C GLU A 118 5.32 -29.98 5.06
N ASP A 119 5.40 -30.45 3.81
CA ASP A 119 5.60 -29.59 2.64
C ASP A 119 4.39 -28.65 2.42
N ASP A 120 3.15 -29.18 2.47
CA ASP A 120 1.92 -28.39 2.41
C ASP A 120 1.90 -27.30 3.50
N LEU A 121 2.35 -27.63 4.72
CA LEU A 121 2.43 -26.69 5.85
C LEU A 121 3.46 -25.58 5.59
N LYS A 122 4.62 -25.94 5.05
CA LYS A 122 5.67 -24.99 4.69
C LYS A 122 5.18 -24.01 3.61
N ASP A 123 4.49 -24.52 2.60
CA ASP A 123 3.94 -23.73 1.49
C ASP A 123 2.82 -22.79 1.97
N ALA A 124 1.90 -23.28 2.79
CA ALA A 124 0.87 -22.45 3.40
C ALA A 124 1.45 -21.29 4.21
N ARG A 125 2.48 -21.55 5.02
CA ARG A 125 3.20 -20.52 5.78
C ARG A 125 3.95 -19.54 4.88
N ALA A 126 4.50 -19.99 3.76
CA ALA A 126 5.12 -19.12 2.77
C ALA A 126 4.09 -18.17 2.15
N LYS A 127 2.94 -18.68 1.72
CA LYS A 127 1.83 -17.87 1.21
C LYS A 127 1.38 -16.80 2.20
N GLN A 128 1.29 -17.14 3.49
CA GLN A 128 0.94 -16.16 4.52
C GLN A 128 2.00 -15.07 4.70
N ARG A 129 3.30 -15.41 4.64
CA ARG A 129 4.37 -14.41 4.70
C ARG A 129 4.35 -13.48 3.50
N ASP A 130 4.19 -14.03 2.30
CA ASP A 130 4.11 -13.25 1.07
C ASP A 130 2.90 -12.31 1.10
N ALA A 131 1.74 -12.82 1.52
CA ALA A 131 0.53 -12.01 1.67
C ALA A 131 0.69 -10.86 2.68
N LYS A 132 1.41 -11.08 3.79
CA LYS A 132 1.73 -10.01 4.75
C LYS A 132 2.67 -8.97 4.13
N SER A 133 3.69 -9.41 3.41
CA SER A 133 4.62 -8.49 2.73
C SER A 133 3.92 -7.64 1.66
N ASP A 134 3.02 -8.26 0.88
CA ASP A 134 2.17 -7.56 -0.09
C ASP A 134 1.29 -6.50 0.60
N ALA A 135 0.69 -6.85 1.75
CA ALA A 135 -0.13 -5.93 2.53
C ALA A 135 0.70 -4.73 3.01
N GLU A 136 1.88 -4.95 3.60
CA GLU A 136 2.77 -3.87 4.03
C GLU A 136 3.18 -2.95 2.87
N GLY A 137 3.47 -3.53 1.69
CA GLY A 137 3.76 -2.77 0.48
C GLY A 137 2.58 -1.94 -0.02
N ALA A 138 1.36 -2.46 0.09
CA ALA A 138 0.14 -1.73 -0.21
C ALA A 138 -0.14 -0.61 0.81
N GLU A 139 0.05 -0.84 2.12
CA GLU A 139 -0.10 0.19 3.16
C GLU A 139 0.84 1.38 2.94
N LYS A 140 2.09 1.12 2.54
CA LYS A 140 3.05 2.19 2.22
C LYS A 140 2.58 3.03 1.03
N ARG A 141 2.07 2.40 -0.04
CA ARG A 141 1.51 3.10 -1.20
C ARG A 141 0.25 3.88 -0.83
N LEU A 142 -0.62 3.31 0.00
CA LEU A 142 -1.82 3.99 0.51
C LEU A 142 -1.43 5.26 1.27
N LYS A 143 -0.44 5.17 2.16
CA LYS A 143 0.08 6.32 2.88
C LYS A 143 0.63 7.37 1.91
N ARG A 144 1.46 6.96 0.95
CA ARG A 144 2.04 7.89 -0.04
C ARG A 144 0.97 8.55 -0.91
N GLY A 145 -0.06 7.82 -1.31
CA GLY A 145 -1.19 8.37 -2.07
C GLY A 145 -1.93 9.45 -1.27
N LYS A 146 -2.20 9.19 0.02
CA LYS A 146 -2.82 10.19 0.91
C LYS A 146 -1.96 11.44 1.10
N GLU A 147 -0.65 11.27 1.27
CA GLU A 147 0.30 12.40 1.35
C GLU A 147 0.25 13.26 0.08
N LEU A 148 0.21 12.65 -1.11
CA LEU A 148 0.12 13.38 -2.38
C LEU A 148 -1.20 14.15 -2.53
N ILE A 149 -2.31 13.55 -2.11
CA ILE A 149 -3.62 14.23 -2.10
C ILE A 149 -3.55 15.47 -1.19
N GLU A 150 -3.02 15.32 0.03
CA GLU A 150 -2.91 16.43 0.98
C GLU A 150 -1.96 17.53 0.48
N GLU A 151 -0.80 17.15 -0.07
CA GLU A 151 0.16 18.09 -0.67
C GLU A 151 -0.45 18.85 -1.86
N GLY A 152 -1.17 18.14 -2.74
CA GLY A 152 -1.82 18.74 -3.89
C GLY A 152 -2.95 19.69 -3.50
N GLN A 153 -3.80 19.29 -2.54
CA GLN A 153 -4.87 20.15 -2.00
C GLN A 153 -4.32 21.42 -1.37
N ARG A 154 -3.28 21.31 -0.53
CA ARG A 154 -2.66 22.47 0.11
C ARG A 154 -2.05 23.44 -0.90
N GLN A 155 -1.37 22.91 -1.92
CA GLN A 155 -0.82 23.74 -3.00
C GLN A 155 -1.93 24.50 -3.74
N MET A 156 -3.04 23.84 -4.06
CA MET A 156 -4.18 24.50 -4.70
C MET A 156 -4.78 25.60 -3.81
N GLU A 157 -4.91 25.38 -2.49
CA GLU A 157 -5.37 26.40 -1.54
C GLU A 157 -4.43 27.63 -1.46
N GLU A 158 -3.12 27.41 -1.46
CA GLU A 158 -2.10 28.46 -1.47
C GLU A 158 -2.17 29.28 -2.77
N VAL A 159 -2.34 28.59 -3.90
CA VAL A 159 -2.50 29.22 -5.22
C VAL A 159 -3.81 30.02 -5.28
N GLU A 160 -4.91 29.50 -4.74
CA GLU A 160 -6.19 30.20 -4.68
C GLU A 160 -6.06 31.52 -3.91
N THR A 161 -5.36 31.47 -2.78
CA THR A 161 -5.07 32.65 -1.95
C THR A 161 -4.26 33.67 -2.75
N THR A 162 -3.18 33.22 -3.39
CA THR A 162 -2.32 34.07 -4.23
C THR A 162 -3.10 34.70 -5.39
N TYR A 163 -3.96 33.94 -6.06
CA TYR A 163 -4.79 34.42 -7.16
C TYR A 163 -5.78 35.51 -6.70
N ARG A 164 -6.41 35.33 -5.52
CA ARG A 164 -7.27 36.35 -4.92
C ARG A 164 -6.51 37.63 -4.58
N GLU A 165 -5.26 37.54 -4.10
CA GLU A 165 -4.40 38.70 -3.84
C GLU A 165 -3.96 39.43 -5.11
N ILE A 166 -3.81 38.72 -6.23
CA ILE A 166 -3.48 39.31 -7.53
C ILE A 166 -4.69 40.05 -8.13
N THR A 167 -5.90 39.54 -7.92
CA THR A 167 -7.12 39.96 -8.64
C THR A 167 -8.10 40.81 -7.84
N GLY A 168 -7.98 40.87 -6.51
CA GLY A 168 -8.79 41.70 -5.61
C GLY A 168 -8.12 43.02 -5.24
#